data_AF-A0A8S2WT87-F1
#
_entry.id   AF-A0A8S2WT87-F1
#
_cell.length_a   1.000
_cell.length_b   1.000
_cell.length_c   1.000
_cell.angle_alpha   90.00
_cell.angle_beta   90.00
_cell.angle_gamma   90.00
#
_symmetry.space_group_name_H-M   'P 1'
#
loop_
_entity.id
_entity.type
_entity.pdbx_description
1 polymer ?
#
loop_
_entity_poly.entity_id
_entity_poly.type
_entity_poly.pdbx_seq_one_letter_code
_entity_poly.pdbx_strand_id
1 'polypeptide(L)'
;ILLLITIGTTSTTSTSTTTTTSTSTTSSTSTSSTSTTSSTSTTTTKTTTTTTVTTCYSGNSFSSTPLFSTSGTSPSYWTEYSFNYVAATTTPILIFSFTTDLNSNYFLGDVSVTLISSPSIQLLANPNFDNSTTIATDWLVWCAYTCTGGAGAQVTWGTNCYLSIGNCFLVDCPDTGSGAIVYLGQSFSATIGSTYKIDFWLRIAYGGGSTSSTLFNAFVQ
;
A
#
# COMPACT_ATOMS: atom_id res chain seq x y z
N ILE A 1 17.28 -4.18 -22.57
CA ILE A 1 18.12 -4.18 -21.35
C ILE A 1 17.18 -4.46 -20.20
N LEU A 2 17.11 -5.71 -19.76
CA LEU A 2 16.21 -6.18 -18.70
C LEU A 2 16.92 -5.85 -17.38
N LEU A 3 16.53 -4.76 -16.72
CA LEU A 3 17.02 -4.46 -15.40
C LEU A 3 16.24 -5.33 -14.42
N LEU A 4 16.83 -6.46 -14.00
CA LEU A 4 16.42 -7.11 -12.76
C LEU A 4 16.54 -6.04 -11.67
N ILE A 5 15.42 -5.63 -11.08
CA ILE A 5 15.48 -5.06 -9.73
C ILE A 5 15.94 -6.22 -8.86
N THR A 6 17.26 -6.33 -8.68
CA THR A 6 17.80 -7.13 -7.59
C THR A 6 17.47 -6.34 -6.33
N ILE A 7 16.30 -6.63 -5.75
CA ILE A 7 16.01 -6.22 -4.40
C ILE A 7 17.06 -6.93 -3.55
N GLY A 8 18.12 -6.20 -3.17
CA GLY A 8 19.11 -6.68 -2.23
C GLY A 8 18.38 -6.94 -0.91
N THR A 9 17.96 -8.17 -0.70
CA THR A 9 17.28 -8.59 0.52
C THR A 9 18.36 -8.95 1.53
N THR A 10 18.66 -8.04 2.44
CA THR A 10 19.29 -8.44 3.70
C THR A 10 18.21 -9.12 4.54
N SER A 11 18.06 -10.43 4.36
CA SER A 11 17.14 -11.25 5.14
C SER A 11 17.74 -11.50 6.53
N THR A 12 17.36 -10.69 7.52
CA THR A 12 17.45 -11.13 8.91
C THR A 12 16.25 -12.02 9.22
N THR A 13 16.48 -13.34 9.24
CA THR A 13 15.47 -14.32 9.66
C THR A 13 15.37 -14.29 11.18
N SER A 14 14.38 -13.59 11.72
CA SER A 14 14.00 -13.73 13.13
C SER A 14 12.85 -14.74 13.23
N THR A 15 13.16 -15.96 13.65
CA THR A 15 12.15 -16.98 13.97
C THR A 15 11.57 -16.69 15.34
N SER A 16 10.31 -16.24 15.41
CA SER A 16 9.56 -16.25 16.67
C SER A 16 8.58 -17.44 16.66
N THR A 17 8.72 -18.31 17.64
CA THR A 17 7.85 -19.48 17.82
C THR A 17 6.85 -19.16 18.93
N THR A 18 5.58 -18.98 18.57
CA THR A 18 4.50 -18.84 19.57
C THR A 18 3.79 -20.18 19.69
N THR A 19 4.03 -20.90 20.78
CA THR A 19 3.37 -22.18 21.08
C THR A 19 2.08 -21.91 21.85
N THR A 20 0.93 -22.04 21.20
CA THR A 20 -0.37 -22.00 21.89
C THR A 20 -0.76 -23.42 22.28
N THR A 21 -0.71 -23.72 23.59
CA THR A 21 -1.16 -25.01 24.13
C THR A 21 -2.61 -24.88 24.59
N SER A 22 -3.53 -25.51 23.86
CA SER A 22 -4.94 -25.60 24.26
C SER A 22 -5.16 -26.86 25.11
N THR A 23 -5.34 -26.69 26.42
CA THR A 23 -5.62 -27.80 27.35
C THR A 23 -7.14 -27.98 27.48
N SER A 24 -7.69 -29.07 26.94
CA SER A 24 -9.09 -29.46 27.20
C SER A 24 -9.15 -30.32 28.46
N THR A 25 -9.72 -29.80 29.55
CA THR A 25 -10.05 -30.57 30.75
C THR A 25 -11.38 -31.29 30.57
N THR A 26 -11.36 -32.63 30.57
CA THR A 26 -12.55 -33.48 30.56
C THR A 26 -12.69 -34.15 31.93
N SER A 27 -13.76 -33.86 32.67
CA SER A 27 -14.11 -34.52 33.93
C SER A 27 -15.11 -35.65 33.66
N SER A 28 -14.79 -36.89 34.04
CA SER A 28 -15.73 -38.01 34.02
C SER A 28 -15.61 -38.89 35.27
N THR A 29 -16.76 -39.19 35.87
CA THR A 29 -16.95 -40.14 36.98
C THR A 29 -17.42 -41.48 36.40
N SER A 30 -16.91 -42.57 36.96
CA SER A 30 -16.90 -43.97 36.53
C SER A 30 -18.24 -44.64 36.19
N THR A 31 -18.29 -45.42 35.09
CA THR A 31 -18.51 -46.90 35.08
C THR A 31 -18.16 -47.54 33.72
N SER A 32 -17.30 -48.57 33.78
CA SER A 32 -17.12 -49.72 32.86
C SER A 32 -17.54 -49.59 31.37
N SER A 33 -16.62 -49.16 30.52
CA SER A 33 -16.43 -49.69 29.15
C SER A 33 -15.18 -49.05 28.53
N THR A 34 -14.23 -49.88 28.08
CA THR A 34 -12.97 -49.42 27.50
C THR A 34 -13.21 -48.99 26.04
N SER A 35 -13.28 -47.69 25.79
CA SER A 35 -13.25 -47.10 24.45
C SER A 35 -11.92 -46.37 24.23
N THR A 36 -11.09 -46.89 23.32
CA THR A 36 -9.83 -46.26 22.91
C THR A 36 -10.16 -45.08 21.99
N THR A 37 -10.05 -43.86 22.50
CA THR A 37 -10.19 -42.64 21.68
C THR A 37 -8.80 -42.11 21.36
N SER A 38 -8.37 -42.23 20.11
CA SER A 38 -7.13 -41.64 19.60
C SER A 38 -7.35 -40.16 19.33
N SER A 39 -6.70 -39.29 20.10
CA SER A 39 -6.70 -37.85 19.83
C SER A 39 -5.52 -37.50 18.91
N THR A 40 -5.83 -37.02 17.71
CA THR A 40 -4.85 -36.49 16.76
C THR A 40 -4.65 -35.00 17.02
N SER A 41 -3.46 -34.61 17.46
CA SER A 41 -3.09 -33.20 17.62
C SER A 41 -2.52 -32.65 16.32
N THR A 42 -3.21 -31.69 15.70
CA THR A 42 -2.75 -31.02 14.49
C THR A 42 -2.02 -29.73 14.87
N THR A 43 -0.71 -29.66 14.61
CA THR A 43 0.10 -28.46 14.85
C THR A 43 0.11 -27.59 13.60
N THR A 44 -0.61 -26.46 13.61
CA THR A 44 -0.60 -25.49 12.51
C THR A 44 0.51 -24.47 12.73
N THR A 45 1.57 -24.51 11.91
CA THR A 45 2.65 -23.53 11.95
C THR A 45 2.30 -22.35 11.05
N LYS A 46 2.06 -21.17 11.63
CA LYS A 46 1.83 -19.92 10.88
C LYS A 46 3.16 -19.17 10.78
N THR A 47 3.80 -19.26 9.61
CA THR A 47 5.02 -18.51 9.31
C THR A 47 4.65 -17.09 8.90
N THR A 48 4.99 -16.10 9.74
CA THR A 48 4.85 -14.68 9.40
C THR A 48 6.20 -14.17 8.93
N THR A 49 6.34 -13.92 7.62
CA THR A 49 7.54 -13.32 7.06
C THR A 49 7.41 -11.80 7.13
N THR A 50 8.17 -11.16 8.01
CA THR A 50 8.27 -9.69 8.06
C THR A 50 9.45 -9.24 7.21
N THR A 51 9.16 -8.71 6.02
CA THR A 51 10.17 -8.16 5.12
C THR A 51 10.41 -6.69 5.46
N THR A 52 11.53 -6.37 6.09
CA THR A 52 11.95 -4.98 6.30
C THR A 52 12.74 -4.52 5.08
N VAL A 53 12.15 -3.64 4.26
CA VAL A 53 12.84 -3.01 3.13
C VAL A 53 13.51 -1.73 3.63
N THR A 54 14.84 -1.64 3.49
CA THR A 54 15.64 -0.48 3.90
C THR A 54 16.51 -0.01 2.74
N THR A 55 16.05 1.06 2.06
CA THR A 55 16.79 2.30 1.72
C THR A 55 15.90 3.15 0.82
N CYS A 56 15.45 4.29 1.34
CA CYS A 56 14.53 5.20 0.68
C CYS A 56 15.33 6.32 0.02
N TYR A 57 15.76 6.11 -1.22
CA TYR A 57 16.46 7.15 -1.97
C TYR A 57 15.48 7.84 -2.92
N SER A 58 15.57 9.17 -3.00
CA SER A 58 14.90 10.04 -3.99
C SER A 58 15.34 9.77 -5.45
N GLY A 59 16.08 8.69 -5.69
CA GLY A 59 16.65 8.32 -6.97
C GLY A 59 16.29 6.90 -7.40
N ASN A 60 15.20 6.32 -6.90
CA ASN A 60 14.67 5.09 -7.51
C ASN A 60 14.30 5.40 -8.96
N SER A 61 15.21 5.06 -9.88
CA SER A 61 14.96 5.10 -11.31
C SER A 61 14.01 3.96 -11.62
N PHE A 62 12.71 4.25 -11.62
CA PHE A 62 11.74 3.37 -12.24
C PHE A 62 12.15 3.21 -13.70
N SER A 63 12.24 1.96 -14.17
CA SER A 63 12.58 1.67 -15.57
C SER A 63 11.47 2.08 -16.55
N SER A 64 10.30 2.49 -16.04
CA SER A 64 9.16 2.96 -16.82
C SER A 64 9.01 4.48 -16.72
N THR A 65 8.62 5.09 -17.84
CA THR A 65 8.15 6.47 -17.89
C THR A 65 6.93 6.61 -16.98
N PRO A 66 6.85 7.63 -16.10
CA PRO A 66 5.64 7.86 -15.32
C PRO A 66 4.42 8.01 -16.22
N LEU A 67 3.29 7.44 -15.77
CA LEU A 67 1.98 7.77 -16.33
C LEU A 67 1.67 9.24 -16.10
N PHE A 68 2.10 9.76 -14.95
CA PHE A 68 1.89 11.12 -14.52
C PHE A 68 3.00 11.58 -13.59
N SER A 69 3.38 12.85 -13.72
CA SER A 69 4.29 13.54 -12.80
C SER A 69 3.78 14.95 -12.58
N THR A 70 3.72 15.39 -11.32
CA THR A 70 3.41 16.78 -10.97
C THR A 70 4.27 17.23 -9.81
N SER A 71 4.66 18.50 -9.84
CA SER A 71 5.41 19.17 -8.79
C SER A 71 4.79 20.52 -8.44
N GLY A 72 4.95 20.96 -7.20
CA GLY A 72 4.48 22.26 -6.71
C GLY A 72 3.13 22.22 -5.97
N THR A 73 2.52 23.38 -5.77
CA THR A 73 1.36 23.59 -4.86
C THR A 73 0.00 23.23 -5.46
N SER A 74 -0.07 22.45 -6.54
CA SER A 74 -1.33 22.14 -7.24
C SER A 74 -1.66 20.66 -7.22
N PRO A 75 -2.94 20.25 -7.05
CA PRO A 75 -4.13 21.06 -6.79
C PRO A 75 -4.59 21.03 -5.32
N SER A 76 -4.92 22.20 -4.76
CA SER A 76 -5.57 22.36 -3.44
C SER A 76 -6.95 21.70 -3.34
N TYR A 77 -7.50 21.31 -4.49
CA TYR A 77 -8.78 20.65 -4.68
C TYR A 77 -8.58 19.24 -5.24
N TRP A 78 -9.56 18.37 -5.01
CA TRP A 78 -9.59 17.05 -5.61
C TRP A 78 -9.63 17.13 -7.14
N THR A 79 -8.68 16.45 -7.79
CA THR A 79 -8.58 16.37 -9.24
C THR A 79 -8.50 14.90 -9.65
N GLU A 80 -9.31 14.51 -10.63
CA GLU A 80 -9.27 13.19 -11.23
C GLU A 80 -8.20 13.13 -12.31
N TYR A 81 -7.42 12.06 -12.30
CA TYR A 81 -6.45 11.75 -13.33
C TYR A 81 -6.80 10.39 -13.96
N SER A 82 -6.75 10.32 -15.28
CA SER A 82 -7.19 9.16 -16.06
C SER A 82 -6.19 8.84 -17.18
N PHE A 83 -5.72 7.60 -17.25
CA PHE A 83 -4.71 7.15 -18.21
C PHE A 83 -5.06 5.78 -18.80
N ASN A 84 -4.64 5.57 -20.04
CA ASN A 84 -4.68 4.25 -20.67
C ASN A 84 -3.30 3.59 -20.56
N TYR A 85 -3.27 2.35 -20.10
CA TYR A 85 -2.06 1.52 -19.98
C TYR A 85 -2.21 0.25 -20.82
N VAL A 86 -1.22 -0.04 -21.67
CA VAL A 86 -1.15 -1.32 -22.41
C VAL A 86 -0.24 -2.27 -21.66
N ALA A 87 -0.78 -3.42 -21.23
CA ALA A 87 -0.05 -4.35 -20.37
C ALA A 87 1.16 -4.98 -21.08
N ALA A 88 2.35 -4.82 -20.48
CA ALA A 88 3.58 -5.47 -20.93
C ALA A 88 3.89 -6.77 -20.15
N THR A 89 3.26 -6.96 -19.00
CA THR A 89 3.43 -8.12 -18.11
C THR A 89 2.06 -8.65 -17.67
N THR A 90 2.01 -9.86 -17.11
CA THR A 90 0.76 -10.45 -16.59
C THR A 90 0.42 -10.02 -15.16
N THR A 91 1.38 -9.43 -14.46
CA THR A 91 1.23 -8.99 -13.06
C THR A 91 1.87 -7.60 -12.88
N PRO A 92 1.37 -6.59 -13.59
CA PRO A 92 1.85 -5.22 -13.43
C PRO A 92 1.63 -4.71 -12.01
N ILE A 93 2.46 -3.76 -11.59
CA ILE A 93 2.36 -3.07 -10.29
C ILE A 93 2.06 -1.60 -10.55
N LEU A 94 0.91 -1.13 -10.07
CA LEU A 94 0.61 0.30 -9.98
C LEU A 94 1.32 0.87 -8.76
N ILE A 95 2.12 1.93 -8.96
CA ILE A 95 2.93 2.55 -7.91
C ILE A 95 2.66 4.05 -7.90
N PHE A 96 2.37 4.58 -6.72
CA PHE A 96 2.35 6.01 -6.43
C PHE A 96 3.58 6.36 -5.61
N SER A 97 4.30 7.38 -6.04
CA SER A 97 5.43 7.96 -5.33
C SER A 97 5.07 9.35 -4.87
N PHE A 98 5.31 9.61 -3.59
CA PHE A 98 5.09 10.88 -2.94
C PHE A 98 6.42 11.37 -2.39
N THR A 99 6.84 12.55 -2.80
CA THR A 99 7.94 13.28 -2.18
C THR A 99 7.32 14.54 -1.58
N THR A 100 7.18 14.56 -0.26
CA THR A 100 6.73 15.73 0.47
C THR A 100 7.94 16.55 0.91
N ASP A 101 7.71 17.85 1.06
CA ASP A 101 8.54 18.72 1.89
C ASP A 101 7.80 19.05 3.18
N LEU A 102 8.36 19.98 3.94
CA LEU A 102 7.97 20.36 5.28
C LEU A 102 6.52 20.79 5.51
N ASN A 103 5.72 20.97 4.46
CA ASN A 103 4.39 21.55 4.62
C ASN A 103 3.43 21.14 3.49
N SER A 104 3.51 19.91 3.01
CA SER A 104 2.64 19.48 1.93
C SER A 104 2.07 18.10 2.21
N ASN A 105 0.74 18.01 2.12
CA ASN A 105 0.00 16.78 2.36
C ASN A 105 -0.58 16.28 1.04
N TYR A 106 -0.40 14.99 0.77
CA TYR A 106 -1.08 14.33 -0.34
C TYR A 106 -2.27 13.54 0.19
N PHE A 107 -3.38 13.67 -0.49
CA PHE A 107 -4.54 12.81 -0.33
C PHE A 107 -4.78 12.08 -1.64
N LEU A 108 -4.80 10.76 -1.59
CA LEU A 108 -5.11 9.89 -2.73
C LEU A 108 -6.38 9.09 -2.40
N GLY A 109 -7.34 9.08 -3.32
CA GLY A 109 -8.62 8.39 -3.17
C GLY A 109 -9.10 7.79 -4.48
N ASP A 110 -10.10 6.91 -4.38
CA ASP A 110 -10.83 6.33 -5.51
C ASP A 110 -9.93 5.85 -6.65
N VAL A 111 -8.94 5.02 -6.31
CA VAL A 111 -8.00 4.48 -7.30
C VAL A 111 -8.67 3.35 -8.06
N SER A 112 -8.62 3.34 -9.38
CA SER A 112 -9.24 2.31 -10.19
C SER A 112 -8.32 1.78 -11.27
N VAL A 113 -8.36 0.47 -11.47
CA VAL A 113 -7.77 -0.18 -12.65
C VAL A 113 -8.82 -1.12 -13.23
N THR A 114 -9.25 -0.85 -14.45
CA THR A 114 -10.27 -1.64 -15.15
C THR A 114 -9.80 -1.98 -16.56
N LEU A 115 -10.25 -3.11 -17.09
CA LEU A 115 -10.03 -3.43 -18.50
C LEU A 115 -10.98 -2.56 -19.35
N ILE A 116 -10.49 -1.88 -20.39
CA ILE A 116 -11.36 -1.00 -21.20
C ILE A 116 -12.53 -1.75 -21.83
N SER A 117 -12.33 -3.00 -22.24
CA SER A 117 -13.41 -3.85 -22.77
C SER A 117 -14.34 -4.42 -21.70
N SER A 118 -14.03 -4.26 -20.41
CA SER A 118 -14.85 -4.69 -19.28
C SER A 118 -14.72 -3.71 -18.09
N PRO A 119 -15.26 -2.48 -18.21
CA PRO A 119 -15.01 -1.39 -17.25
C PRO A 119 -15.71 -1.58 -15.90
N SER A 120 -16.61 -2.58 -15.78
CA SER A 120 -17.33 -2.89 -14.54
C SER A 120 -16.51 -3.74 -13.54
N ILE A 121 -15.33 -4.23 -13.95
CA ILE A 121 -14.50 -5.11 -13.12
C ILE A 121 -13.31 -4.32 -12.61
N GLN A 122 -13.33 -4.03 -11.30
CA GLN A 122 -12.18 -3.51 -10.58
C GLN A 122 -11.13 -4.60 -10.41
N LEU A 123 -9.87 -4.27 -10.70
CA LEU A 123 -8.74 -5.20 -10.60
C LEU A 123 -7.89 -4.98 -9.35
N LEU A 124 -8.09 -3.86 -8.64
CA LEU A 124 -7.47 -3.59 -7.34
C LEU A 124 -8.33 -4.12 -6.18
N ALA A 125 -7.67 -4.64 -5.16
CA ALA A 125 -8.22 -4.84 -3.83
C ALA A 125 -8.23 -3.51 -3.05
N ASN A 126 -9.32 -3.24 -2.34
CA ASN A 126 -9.50 -2.04 -1.51
C ASN A 126 -9.11 -0.70 -2.21
N PRO A 127 -9.63 -0.42 -3.42
CA PRO A 127 -9.28 0.76 -4.24
C PRO A 127 -9.55 2.12 -3.56
N ASN A 128 -10.57 2.16 -2.71
CA ASN A 128 -11.03 3.37 -2.03
C ASN A 128 -10.57 3.43 -0.57
N PHE A 129 -9.75 2.47 -0.13
CA PHE A 129 -9.28 2.37 1.25
C PHE A 129 -10.37 2.18 2.32
N ASP A 130 -11.63 1.91 1.96
CA ASP A 130 -12.74 1.80 2.92
C ASP A 130 -12.59 0.61 3.91
N ASN A 131 -11.83 -0.42 3.55
CA ASN A 131 -11.49 -1.53 4.46
C ASN A 131 -10.24 -1.26 5.31
N SER A 132 -9.72 -0.04 5.27
CA SER A 132 -8.55 0.38 6.02
C SER A 132 -8.94 1.13 7.30
N THR A 133 -8.02 1.15 8.27
CA THR A 133 -8.14 2.00 9.47
C THR A 133 -7.08 3.09 9.41
N THR A 134 -5.96 2.92 10.10
CA THR A 134 -4.77 3.78 9.97
C THR A 134 -3.76 3.21 8.98
N ILE A 135 -3.85 1.91 8.67
CA ILE A 135 -2.98 1.19 7.73
C ILE A 135 -3.73 0.96 6.42
N ALA A 136 -3.08 1.14 5.27
CA ALA A 136 -3.64 0.87 3.95
C ALA A 136 -3.74 -0.65 3.68
N THR A 137 -4.86 -1.27 4.07
CA THR A 137 -5.13 -2.71 3.85
C THR A 137 -5.07 -3.04 2.36
N ASP A 138 -4.44 -4.17 2.00
CA ASP A 138 -4.22 -4.66 0.62
C ASP A 138 -3.24 -3.83 -0.24
N TRP A 139 -2.68 -2.77 0.32
CA TRP A 139 -1.65 -1.97 -0.32
C TRP A 139 -0.29 -2.17 0.35
N LEU A 140 0.76 -2.17 -0.46
CA LEU A 140 2.12 -2.23 0.04
C LEU A 140 2.65 -0.79 0.18
N VAL A 141 3.00 -0.41 1.40
CA VAL A 141 3.54 0.91 1.73
C VAL A 141 5.03 0.79 2.02
N TRP A 142 5.86 1.60 1.36
CA TRP A 142 7.31 1.67 1.59
C TRP A 142 7.73 3.07 1.96
N CYS A 143 8.83 3.16 2.71
CA CYS A 143 9.48 4.43 3.04
C CYS A 143 8.63 5.41 3.87
N ALA A 144 7.49 4.97 4.40
CA ALA A 144 6.62 5.74 5.28
C ALA A 144 7.25 6.15 6.62
N TYR A 145 8.50 5.80 6.93
CA TYR A 145 9.18 6.15 8.18
C TYR A 145 10.23 7.27 8.00
N THR A 146 10.24 7.97 6.85
CA THR A 146 11.19 9.06 6.61
C THR A 146 10.83 10.38 7.32
N CYS A 147 9.66 10.50 7.96
CA CYS A 147 9.36 11.67 8.81
C CYS A 147 10.05 11.55 10.16
N THR A 148 10.73 12.62 10.60
CA THR A 148 11.39 12.70 11.90
C THR A 148 10.37 12.92 13.02
N GLY A 149 9.47 11.96 13.26
CA GLY A 149 8.41 12.09 14.28
C GLY A 149 7.29 11.06 14.20
N GLY A 150 7.25 10.22 13.15
CA GLY A 150 6.20 9.21 13.02
C GLY A 150 6.07 8.65 11.61
N ALA A 151 4.94 7.97 11.36
CA ALA A 151 4.61 7.46 10.05
C ALA A 151 4.19 8.62 9.13
N GLY A 152 4.93 8.81 8.04
CA GLY A 152 4.63 9.76 6.96
C GLY A 152 3.50 9.32 6.03
N ALA A 153 2.87 8.18 6.33
CA ALA A 153 1.78 7.63 5.56
C ALA A 153 0.77 6.96 6.46
N GLN A 154 -0.51 7.20 6.21
CA GLN A 154 -1.63 6.60 6.92
C GLN A 154 -2.88 6.62 6.06
N VAL A 155 -3.90 5.88 6.46
CA VAL A 155 -5.25 6.12 5.98
C VAL A 155 -5.96 7.08 6.94
N THR A 156 -6.66 8.06 6.37
CA THR A 156 -7.52 8.99 7.09
C THR A 156 -8.95 8.88 6.58
N TRP A 157 -9.89 9.49 7.29
CA TRP A 157 -11.31 9.48 6.95
C TRP A 157 -11.93 10.88 7.07
N GLY A 158 -13.11 11.04 6.47
CA GLY A 158 -13.96 12.21 6.69
C GLY A 158 -13.78 13.35 5.69
N THR A 159 -13.95 14.60 6.13
CA THR A 159 -14.15 15.76 5.24
C THR A 159 -12.96 16.10 4.35
N ASN A 160 -11.77 15.59 4.67
CA ASN A 160 -10.58 15.79 3.84
C ASN A 160 -10.51 14.81 2.67
N CYS A 161 -11.24 13.69 2.72
CA CYS A 161 -11.29 12.68 1.67
C CYS A 161 -12.21 13.08 0.51
N TYR A 162 -12.03 12.43 -0.63
CA TYR A 162 -12.84 12.68 -1.82
C TYR A 162 -14.33 12.46 -1.50
N LEU A 163 -15.21 13.32 -2.03
CA LEU A 163 -16.64 13.41 -1.68
C LEU A 163 -16.94 13.70 -0.19
N SER A 164 -15.93 14.04 0.62
CA SER A 164 -16.07 14.29 2.07
C SER A 164 -16.68 13.11 2.85
N ILE A 165 -16.58 11.90 2.30
CA ILE A 165 -17.07 10.64 2.87
C ILE A 165 -16.03 9.55 2.65
N GLY A 166 -16.04 8.52 3.49
CA GLY A 166 -15.14 7.36 3.35
C GLY A 166 -13.69 7.64 3.75
N ASN A 167 -12.82 6.77 3.25
CA ASN A 167 -11.40 6.76 3.55
C ASN A 167 -10.55 7.27 2.36
N CYS A 168 -9.34 7.73 2.67
CA CYS A 168 -8.34 8.08 1.67
C CYS A 168 -6.94 7.92 2.24
N PHE A 169 -5.97 7.68 1.35
CA PHE A 169 -4.57 7.60 1.73
C PHE A 169 -3.99 9.00 1.92
N LEU A 170 -3.35 9.22 3.06
CA LEU A 170 -2.72 10.47 3.45
C LEU A 170 -1.21 10.27 3.56
N VAL A 171 -0.46 11.13 2.87
CA VAL A 171 0.97 11.33 3.10
C VAL A 171 1.17 12.70 3.71
N ASP A 172 1.73 12.75 4.90
CA ASP A 172 1.93 13.96 5.70
C ASP A 172 3.20 13.81 6.56
N CYS A 173 4.07 14.82 6.57
CA CYS A 173 5.13 14.98 7.57
C CYS A 173 4.95 16.33 8.27
N PRO A 174 4.15 16.42 9.34
CA PRO A 174 3.98 17.68 10.03
C PRO A 174 5.26 18.04 10.80
N ASP A 175 5.68 19.30 10.68
CA ASP A 175 6.47 20.07 11.66
C ASP A 175 7.89 19.60 12.07
N THR A 176 8.57 18.73 11.31
CA THR A 176 9.82 18.09 11.81
C THR A 176 11.10 18.36 11.00
N GLY A 177 11.12 19.43 10.21
CA GLY A 177 12.29 19.84 9.42
C GLY A 177 12.64 18.92 8.23
N SER A 178 11.92 17.83 8.02
CA SER A 178 12.24 16.78 7.05
C SER A 178 10.99 16.39 6.24
N GLY A 179 11.11 16.34 4.91
CA GLY A 179 10.10 15.76 4.03
C GLY A 179 10.08 14.22 4.09
N ALA A 180 9.04 13.59 3.52
CA ALA A 180 8.99 12.14 3.34
C ALA A 180 9.09 11.73 1.88
N ILE A 181 9.65 10.55 1.68
CA ILE A 181 9.49 9.79 0.44
C ILE A 181 8.62 8.60 0.79
N VAL A 182 7.41 8.56 0.25
CA VAL A 182 6.49 7.44 0.46
C VAL A 182 6.20 6.80 -0.88
N TYR A 183 6.12 5.47 -0.86
CA TYR A 183 5.58 4.72 -1.98
C TYR A 183 4.39 3.90 -1.53
N LEU A 184 3.38 3.85 -2.41
CA LEU A 184 2.19 3.04 -2.25
C LEU A 184 2.04 2.21 -3.53
N GLY A 185 1.93 0.90 -3.40
CA GLY A 185 1.82 0.03 -4.58
C GLY A 185 0.90 -1.16 -4.40
N GLN A 186 0.32 -1.59 -5.51
CA GLN A 186 -0.47 -2.82 -5.58
C GLN A 186 -0.32 -3.47 -6.96
N SER A 187 -0.14 -4.79 -6.97
CA SER A 187 -0.16 -5.57 -8.21
C SER A 187 -1.57 -5.87 -8.66
N PHE A 188 -1.81 -5.94 -9.97
CA PHE A 188 -3.07 -6.39 -10.53
C PHE A 188 -2.85 -7.44 -11.63
N SER A 189 -3.86 -8.26 -11.89
CA SER A 189 -3.82 -9.26 -12.95
C SER A 189 -4.08 -8.62 -14.32
N ALA A 190 -3.24 -8.93 -15.30
CA ALA A 190 -3.37 -8.39 -16.65
C ALA A 190 -3.09 -9.43 -17.75
N THR A 191 -3.65 -9.19 -18.93
CA THR A 191 -3.37 -9.90 -20.16
C THR A 191 -2.46 -9.03 -21.02
N ILE A 192 -1.27 -9.53 -21.36
CA ILE A 192 -0.30 -8.79 -22.19
C ILE A 192 -0.96 -8.32 -23.49
N GLY A 193 -0.75 -7.05 -23.84
CA GLY A 193 -1.31 -6.40 -25.02
C GLY A 193 -2.73 -5.85 -24.85
N SER A 194 -3.42 -6.15 -23.74
CA SER A 194 -4.73 -5.54 -23.43
C SER A 194 -4.55 -4.13 -22.86
N THR A 195 -5.54 -3.27 -23.11
CA THR A 195 -5.54 -1.88 -22.62
C THR A 195 -6.44 -1.72 -21.40
N TYR A 196 -5.86 -1.14 -20.35
CA TYR A 196 -6.50 -0.89 -19.06
C TYR A 196 -6.67 0.62 -18.85
N LYS A 197 -7.77 1.02 -18.23
CA LYS A 197 -7.99 2.37 -17.75
C LYS A 197 -7.56 2.45 -16.30
N ILE A 198 -6.72 3.43 -15.98
CA ILE A 198 -6.24 3.74 -14.64
C ILE A 198 -6.77 5.10 -14.27
N ASP A 199 -7.56 5.16 -13.19
CA ASP A 199 -8.13 6.40 -12.67
C ASP A 199 -7.71 6.59 -11.21
N PHE A 200 -7.52 7.83 -10.77
CA PHE A 200 -7.36 8.14 -9.35
C PHE A 200 -7.69 9.60 -9.07
N TRP A 201 -8.12 9.87 -7.85
CA TRP A 201 -8.31 11.22 -7.34
C TRP A 201 -7.12 11.62 -6.47
N LEU A 202 -6.58 12.82 -6.72
CA LEU A 202 -5.48 13.38 -5.96
C LEU A 202 -5.81 14.79 -5.51
N ARG A 203 -5.45 15.10 -4.26
CA ARG A 203 -5.44 16.46 -3.71
C ARG A 203 -4.09 16.71 -3.02
N ILE A 204 -3.53 17.88 -3.26
CA ILE A 204 -2.28 18.35 -2.66
C ILE A 204 -2.64 19.53 -1.77
N ALA A 205 -2.74 19.29 -0.46
CA ALA A 205 -3.04 20.35 0.49
C ALA A 205 -1.76 20.95 1.04
N TYR A 206 -1.69 22.28 1.04
CA TYR A 206 -0.57 23.01 1.57
C TYR A 206 -0.74 23.29 3.06
N GLY A 207 0.31 23.02 3.84
CA GLY A 207 0.42 23.17 5.28
C GLY A 207 1.06 24.48 5.77
N GLY A 208 1.62 25.33 4.89
CA GLY A 208 2.31 26.59 5.24
C GLY A 208 3.72 26.72 4.64
N GLY A 209 4.38 27.88 4.66
CA GLY A 209 5.82 28.01 4.29
C GLY A 209 6.23 28.24 2.81
N SER A 210 7.00 29.29 2.52
CA SER A 210 7.20 29.92 1.21
C SER A 210 7.92 29.12 0.10
N THR A 211 8.36 27.89 0.33
CA THR A 211 9.07 27.07 -0.68
C THR A 211 8.73 25.60 -0.50
N SER A 212 7.83 25.08 -1.33
CA SER A 212 7.53 23.65 -1.37
C SER A 212 8.01 23.02 -2.70
N SER A 213 8.95 22.06 -2.59
CA SER A 213 9.28 21.09 -3.62
C SER A 213 8.53 19.77 -3.36
N THR A 214 7.28 19.72 -3.77
CA THR A 214 6.49 18.49 -3.83
C THR A 214 6.75 17.77 -5.15
N LEU A 215 6.78 16.44 -5.14
CA LEU A 215 6.76 15.63 -6.34
C LEU A 215 5.85 14.42 -6.14
N PHE A 216 4.79 14.35 -6.94
CA PHE A 216 3.95 13.16 -7.06
C PHE A 216 4.19 12.50 -8.41
N ASN A 217 4.30 11.17 -8.40
CA ASN A 217 4.34 10.39 -9.62
C ASN A 217 3.43 9.17 -9.51
N ALA A 218 2.83 8.78 -10.64
CA ALA A 218 2.15 7.50 -10.81
C ALA A 218 2.85 6.70 -11.91
N PHE A 219 3.12 5.42 -11.66
CA PHE A 219 3.81 4.52 -12.58
C PHE A 219 3.10 3.17 -12.66
N VAL A 220 3.30 2.48 -13.78
CA VAL A 220 3.06 1.04 -13.86
C VAL A 220 4.36 0.36 -14.26
N GLN A 221 4.66 -0.78 -13.62
CA GLN A 221 5.82 -1.62 -13.89
C GLN A 221 5.41 -3.05 -14.19
#